data_AF-A0A662HDK6-F1
#
_entry.id   AF-A0A662HDK6-F1
#
_cell.length_a   1.000
_cell.length_b   1.000
_cell.length_c   1.000
_cell.angle_alpha   90.00
_cell.angle_beta   90.00
_cell.angle_gamma   90.00
#
_symmetry.space_group_name_H-M   'P 1'
#
loop_
_entity.id
_entity.type
_entity.pdbx_description
1 polymer ?
#
loop_
_entity_poly.entity_id
_entity_poly.type
_entity_poly.pdbx_seq_one_letter_code
_entity_poly.pdbx_strand_id
1 'polypeptide(L)' 'NSREAGSIVGGLFLKNFVEKAKWAHIDLAGPAINPKEWEWMPKGGTGFGVRLLVNYLENISES' A
#
# COMPACT_ATOMS: atom_id res chain seq x y z
N ASN A 1 11.48 -13.68 20.95
CA ASN A 1 10.42 -12.73 20.55
C ASN A 1 10.99 -11.70 19.58
N SER A 2 10.78 -11.87 18.27
CA SER A 2 11.27 -10.97 17.21
C SER A 2 10.16 -10.59 16.22
N ARG A 3 8.90 -10.54 16.68
CA ARG A 3 7.70 -10.38 15.85
C ARG A 3 7.04 -9.00 15.92
N GLU A 4 7.56 -8.09 16.71
CA GLU A 4 6.94 -6.79 16.90
C GLU A 4 7.38 -5.81 15.80
N ALA A 5 6.43 -5.03 15.26
CA ALA A 5 6.67 -3.90 14.35
C ALA A 5 7.27 -4.22 12.96
N GLY A 6 7.02 -5.40 12.38
CA GLY A 6 7.55 -5.80 11.06
C GLY A 6 7.35 -4.77 9.93
N SER A 7 6.14 -4.20 9.77
CA SER A 7 5.88 -3.17 8.75
C SER A 7 6.66 -1.87 9.01
N ILE A 8 6.85 -1.49 10.27
CA ILE A 8 7.61 -0.28 10.64
C ILE A 8 9.09 -0.49 10.33
N VAL A 9 9.65 -1.64 10.74
CA VAL A 9 11.04 -2.00 10.47
C VAL A 9 11.30 -2.07 8.96
N GLY A 10 10.39 -2.69 8.19
CA GLY A 10 10.47 -2.73 6.73
C GLY A 10 10.45 -1.34 6.10
N GLY A 11 9.54 -0.46 6.52
CA GLY A 11 9.49 0.93 6.04
C GLY A 11 10.78 1.71 6.36
N LEU A 12 11.31 1.57 7.58
CA LEU A 12 12.58 2.19 7.96
C LEU A 12 13.76 1.63 7.16
N PHE A 13 13.77 0.34 6.87
CA PHE A 13 14.78 -0.27 6.01
C PHE A 13 14.78 0.36 4.61
N LEU A 14 13.61 0.43 3.96
CA LEU A 14 13.45 1.00 2.63
C LEU A 14 13.86 2.48 2.57
N LYS A 15 13.62 3.25 3.64
CA LYS A 15 13.99 4.66 3.73
C LYS A 15 15.48 4.90 3.51
N ASN A 16 16.36 3.98 3.88
CA ASN A 16 17.81 4.14 3.70
C ASN A 16 18.25 4.13 2.23
N PHE A 17 17.39 3.66 1.31
CA PHE A 17 17.67 3.60 -0.13
C PHE A 17 17.01 4.74 -0.91
N VAL A 18 16.31 5.64 -0.21
CA VAL A 18 15.70 6.82 -0.80
C VAL A 18 16.54 8.03 -0.40
N GLU A 19 17.12 8.71 -1.38
CA GLU A 19 17.94 9.89 -1.14
C GLU A 19 17.08 11.16 -0.98
N LYS A 20 17.05 12.04 -2.00
CA LYS A 20 16.40 13.36 -1.93
C LYS A 20 14.98 13.39 -2.50
N ALA A 21 14.40 12.23 -2.78
CA ALA A 21 13.07 12.15 -3.39
C ALA A 21 11.95 12.37 -2.36
N LYS A 22 10.89 13.08 -2.75
CA LYS A 22 9.60 13.01 -2.04
C LYS A 22 9.10 11.57 -2.11
N TRP A 23 8.89 10.93 -0.97
CA TRP A 23 8.64 9.50 -0.90
C TRP A 23 7.62 9.12 0.15
N ALA A 24 6.84 8.09 -0.17
CA ALA A 24 5.93 7.41 0.74
C ALA A 24 6.02 5.89 0.51
N HIS A 25 5.98 5.13 1.60
CA HIS A 25 5.78 3.69 1.57
C HIS A 25 4.37 3.37 2.03
N ILE A 26 3.62 2.63 1.21
CA ILE A 26 2.26 2.19 1.49
C ILE A 26 2.28 0.66 1.53
N ASP A 27 2.25 0.09 2.73
CA ASP A 27 2.19 -1.37 2.92
C ASP A 27 0.73 -1.86 2.75
N LEU A 28 0.49 -2.59 1.66
CA LEU A 28 -0.82 -3.12 1.28
C LEU A 28 -0.92 -4.64 1.43
N ALA A 29 0.02 -5.28 2.15
CA ALA A 29 0.05 -6.74 2.27
C ALA A 29 -1.23 -7.31 2.90
N GLY A 30 -1.76 -6.64 3.92
CA GLY A 30 -2.99 -7.06 4.63
C GLY A 30 -4.22 -7.17 3.72
N PRO A 31 -4.61 -6.11 3.00
CA PRO A 31 -5.79 -6.12 2.13
C PRO A 31 -5.56 -6.71 0.73
N ALA A 32 -4.34 -7.15 0.37
CA ALA A 32 -4.02 -7.58 -0.99
C ALA A 32 -4.86 -8.78 -1.48
N ILE A 33 -5.21 -9.70 -0.57
CA ILE A 33 -5.93 -10.93 -0.86
C ILE A 33 -7.21 -11.01 -0.03
N ASN A 34 -8.34 -11.14 -0.72
CA ASN A 34 -9.63 -11.41 -0.12
C ASN A 34 -9.87 -12.94 -0.02
N PRO A 35 -10.04 -13.50 1.18
CA PRO A 35 -10.20 -14.93 1.36
C PRO A 35 -11.58 -15.47 0.93
N LYS A 36 -12.59 -14.60 0.76
CA LYS A 36 -13.98 -14.99 0.50
C LYS A 36 -14.66 -14.03 -0.47
N GLU A 37 -15.44 -14.54 -1.40
CA GLU A 37 -16.20 -13.70 -2.33
C GLU A 37 -17.23 -12.82 -1.61
N TRP A 38 -17.27 -11.53 -1.98
CA TRP A 38 -18.25 -10.53 -1.57
C TRP A 38 -18.99 -10.01 -2.81
N GLU A 39 -20.16 -9.41 -2.63
CA GLU A 39 -21.03 -8.93 -3.72
C GLU A 39 -20.31 -8.04 -4.75
N TRP A 40 -19.37 -7.21 -4.30
CA TRP A 40 -18.63 -6.26 -5.13
C TRP A 40 -17.14 -6.61 -5.31
N MET A 41 -16.69 -7.75 -4.75
CA MET A 41 -15.27 -8.15 -4.78
C MET A 41 -15.12 -9.68 -4.83
N PRO A 42 -14.48 -10.23 -5.87
CA PRO A 42 -14.26 -11.67 -5.96
C PRO A 42 -13.28 -12.16 -4.88
N LYS A 43 -13.25 -13.48 -4.67
CA LYS A 43 -12.17 -14.13 -3.92
C LYS A 43 -10.85 -13.97 -4.68
N GLY A 44 -9.76 -13.71 -3.98
CA GLY A 44 -8.42 -13.55 -4.57
C GLY A 44 -7.92 -12.11 -4.51
N GLY A 45 -7.25 -11.65 -5.56
CA GLY A 45 -6.66 -10.31 -5.60
C GLY A 45 -7.71 -9.20 -5.51
N THR A 46 -7.51 -8.24 -4.60
CA THR A 46 -8.51 -7.19 -4.31
C THR A 46 -8.35 -5.93 -5.15
N GLY A 47 -7.16 -5.69 -5.71
CA GLY A 47 -6.83 -4.40 -6.31
C GLY A 47 -6.85 -3.23 -5.32
N PHE A 48 -6.75 -3.52 -4.02
CA PHE A 48 -6.74 -2.49 -2.98
C PHE A 48 -5.60 -1.49 -3.22
N GLY A 49 -5.89 -0.20 -3.08
CA GLY A 49 -4.94 0.89 -3.35
C GLY A 49 -5.02 1.47 -4.77
N VAL A 50 -5.54 0.75 -5.77
CA VAL A 50 -5.61 1.27 -7.16
C VAL A 50 -6.46 2.55 -7.22
N ARG A 51 -7.71 2.51 -6.74
CA ARG A 51 -8.58 3.70 -6.73
C ARG A 51 -8.00 4.86 -5.93
N LEU A 52 -7.28 4.58 -4.84
CA LEU A 52 -6.63 5.60 -4.02
C LEU A 52 -5.53 6.33 -4.82
N LEU A 53 -4.65 5.57 -5.48
CA LEU A 53 -3.53 6.13 -6.24
C LEU A 53 -4.02 6.87 -7.49
N VAL A 54 -5.03 6.35 -8.18
CA VAL A 54 -5.67 7.04 -9.32
C VAL A 54 -6.24 8.37 -8.87
N ASN A 55 -7.06 8.38 -7.83
CA ASN A 55 -7.64 9.62 -7.29
C ASN A 55 -6.54 10.60 -6.83
N TYR A 56 -5.47 10.12 -6.19
CA TYR A 56 -4.35 10.99 -5.81
C TYR A 56 -3.71 11.67 -7.02
N LEU A 57 -3.43 10.90 -8.08
CA LEU A 57 -2.84 11.41 -9.32
C LEU A 57 -3.76 12.42 -10.02
N GLU A 58 -5.06 12.16 -10.06
CA GLU A 58 -6.06 13.09 -10.62
C GLU A 58 -6.04 14.42 -9.86
N ASN A 59 -6.13 14.39 -8.52
CA ASN A 59 -6.15 15.61 -7.70
C ASN A 59 -4.87 16.44 -7.81
N ILE A 60 -3.69 15.81 -7.91
CA ILE A 60 -2.43 16.57 -8.07
C ILE A 60 -2.22 17.06 -9.50
N SER A 61 -2.94 16.53 -10.48
CA SER A 61 -2.86 16.97 -11.88
C SER A 61 -3.74 18.20 -12.16
N GLU A 62 -4.80 18.37 -11.39
CA GLU A 62 -5.71 19.53 -11.46
C GLU A 62 -5.23 20.74 -10.64
N SER A 63 -4.15 20.59 -9.87
CA SER A 63 -3.54 21.62 -9.02
C SER A 63 -2.33 22.29 -9.69
#